data_AF-A0A0K2UMQ5-F1
#
_entry.id   AF-A0A0K2UMQ5-F1
#
_cell.length_a   1.000
_cell.length_b   1.000
_cell.length_c   1.000
_cell.angle_alpha   90.00
_cell.angle_beta   90.00
_cell.angle_gamma   90.00
#
_symmetry.space_group_name_H-M   'P 1'
#
loop_
_entity.id
_entity.type
_entity.pdbx_description
1 polymer ?
#
loop_
_entity_poly.entity_id
_entity_poly.type
_entity_poly.pdbx_seq_one_letter_code
_entity_poly.pdbx_strand_id
1 'polypeptide(L)'
;MFQEILKPNYNSVDLAEVEIVDRPYAEPRENESELFHMRRDMVDQLQGGVSMRVRQHFDDMKRATVREQDYFYHPLINTPFSLGIALPRDYGRQRVSGKVEISLAKKNVSDWFADSNWRIHPDWLYCQYNYAGDERREFDGPEETLRHFLMRSQQRDWTWGTQKVQPLPKCQDKQKNDANCLKSSGMPMMNINSHMCDRELFQSLAFDAKVTHNFQNFKSSNNDEESNEENEATPLYKNLENVEEEYQADDGNLDEEALVQDL
;
A
#
# COMPACT_ATOMS: atom_id res chain seq x y z
N MET A 1 -11.32 -2.34 -43.18
CA MET A 1 -11.36 -3.75 -42.80
C MET A 1 -10.10 -4.02 -42.00
N PHE A 2 -10.19 -3.94 -40.67
CA PHE A 2 -9.10 -4.34 -39.75
C PHE A 2 -9.55 -5.65 -39.10
N GLN A 3 -9.52 -6.73 -39.87
CA GLN A 3 -9.65 -8.09 -39.36
C GLN A 3 -8.25 -8.68 -39.43
N GLU A 4 -7.77 -9.31 -38.34
CA GLU A 4 -6.54 -10.12 -38.26
C GLU A 4 -5.21 -9.43 -37.88
N ILE A 5 -5.21 -8.44 -36.98
CA ILE A 5 -4.01 -8.18 -36.17
C ILE A 5 -4.38 -8.49 -34.72
N LEU A 6 -3.86 -9.60 -34.18
CA LEU A 6 -3.88 -9.87 -32.74
C LEU A 6 -3.18 -8.70 -32.06
N LYS A 7 -3.91 -7.93 -31.26
CA LYS A 7 -3.30 -6.91 -30.41
C LYS A 7 -2.50 -7.67 -29.35
N PRO A 8 -1.15 -7.57 -29.31
CA PRO A 8 -0.40 -8.11 -28.20
C PRO A 8 -0.93 -7.44 -26.92
N ASN A 9 -1.30 -8.25 -25.93
CA ASN A 9 -1.85 -7.85 -24.62
C ASN A 9 -3.35 -7.47 -24.55
N TYR A 10 -4.21 -7.94 -25.46
CA TYR A 10 -5.66 -7.90 -25.19
C TYR A 10 -6.05 -9.05 -24.26
N ASN A 11 -5.99 -8.81 -22.95
CA ASN A 11 -6.52 -9.71 -21.92
C ASN A 11 -7.91 -9.21 -21.54
N SER A 12 -8.95 -9.96 -21.90
CA SER A 12 -10.33 -9.71 -21.45
C SER A 12 -10.66 -10.69 -20.33
N VAL A 13 -10.86 -10.19 -19.12
CA VAL A 13 -11.28 -10.95 -17.95
C VAL A 13 -12.60 -10.37 -17.47
N ASP A 14 -13.61 -11.23 -17.24
CA ASP A 14 -14.91 -10.77 -16.74
C ASP A 14 -14.91 -10.68 -15.20
N LEU A 15 -15.71 -9.78 -14.65
CA LEU A 15 -15.84 -9.63 -13.20
C LEU A 15 -16.31 -10.92 -12.53
N ALA A 16 -17.16 -11.69 -13.22
CA ALA A 16 -17.66 -12.98 -12.75
C ALA A 16 -16.60 -14.11 -12.75
N GLU A 17 -15.47 -13.92 -13.41
CA GLU A 17 -14.35 -14.87 -13.41
C GLU A 17 -13.35 -14.58 -12.28
N VAL A 18 -13.30 -13.33 -11.81
CA VAL A 18 -12.40 -12.89 -10.73
C VAL A 18 -13.06 -13.03 -9.37
N GLU A 19 -14.32 -12.61 -9.24
CA GLU A 19 -15.01 -12.56 -7.96
C GLU A 19 -15.80 -13.85 -7.69
N ILE A 20 -15.42 -14.57 -6.64
CA ILE A 20 -16.02 -15.87 -6.30
C ILE A 20 -16.98 -15.70 -5.13
N VAL A 21 -18.28 -15.59 -5.41
CA VAL A 21 -19.31 -15.47 -4.37
C VAL A 21 -19.46 -16.78 -3.60
N ASP A 22 -19.36 -16.71 -2.28
CA ASP A 22 -19.64 -17.84 -1.38
C ASP A 22 -21.14 -17.97 -1.12
N ARG A 23 -21.76 -18.97 -1.76
CA ARG A 23 -23.18 -19.31 -1.56
C ARG A 23 -23.30 -20.74 -1.05
N PRO A 24 -23.47 -20.96 0.27
CA PRO A 24 -23.41 -22.30 0.86
C PRO A 24 -24.57 -23.22 0.45
N TYR A 25 -25.69 -22.66 -0.02
CA TYR A 25 -26.91 -23.42 -0.35
C TYR A 25 -27.36 -23.28 -1.81
N ALA A 26 -26.58 -22.62 -2.67
CA ALA A 26 -26.95 -22.41 -4.08
C ALA A 26 -26.43 -23.55 -4.96
N GLU A 27 -27.21 -23.93 -5.97
CA GLU A 27 -26.74 -24.87 -6.98
C GLU A 27 -25.56 -24.27 -7.77
N PRO A 28 -24.56 -25.08 -8.20
CA PRO A 28 -23.34 -24.59 -8.86
C PRO A 28 -23.53 -23.74 -10.14
N ARG A 29 -24.76 -23.66 -10.66
CA ARG A 29 -25.10 -22.98 -11.92
C ARG A 29 -26.27 -21.99 -11.78
N GLU A 30 -26.55 -21.52 -10.56
CA GLU A 30 -27.51 -20.45 -10.38
C GLU A 30 -26.95 -19.11 -10.89
N ASN A 31 -27.52 -18.65 -12.00
CA ASN A 31 -27.05 -17.48 -12.76
C ASN A 31 -27.50 -16.13 -12.18
N GLU A 32 -28.40 -16.11 -11.21
CA GLU A 32 -28.88 -14.88 -10.57
C GLU A 32 -28.20 -14.73 -9.22
N SER A 33 -27.07 -14.02 -9.19
CA SER A 33 -26.37 -13.64 -7.96
C SER A 33 -26.29 -12.13 -7.85
N GLU A 34 -26.03 -11.66 -6.63
CA GLU A 34 -25.73 -10.26 -6.33
C GLU A 34 -24.59 -9.72 -7.19
N LEU A 35 -23.62 -10.58 -7.53
CA LEU A 35 -22.53 -10.25 -8.44
C LEU A 35 -23.03 -9.96 -9.86
N PHE A 36 -23.92 -10.79 -10.41
CA PHE A 36 -24.46 -10.56 -11.75
C PHE A 36 -25.37 -9.33 -11.81
N HIS A 37 -26.12 -9.03 -10.74
CA HIS A 37 -26.89 -7.79 -10.63
C HIS A 37 -25.97 -6.57 -10.58
N MET A 38 -24.96 -6.57 -9.71
CA MET A 38 -23.97 -5.49 -9.63
C MET A 38 -23.24 -5.30 -10.97
N ARG A 39 -22.81 -6.39 -11.60
CA ARG A 39 -22.14 -6.35 -12.91
C ARG A 39 -23.04 -5.71 -13.96
N ARG A 40 -24.33 -6.06 -13.99
CA ARG A 40 -25.31 -5.46 -14.91
C ARG A 40 -25.49 -3.97 -14.62
N ASP A 41 -25.66 -3.59 -13.36
CA ASP A 41 -25.80 -2.18 -12.97
C ASP A 41 -24.58 -1.35 -13.39
N MET A 42 -23.37 -1.89 -13.21
CA MET A 42 -22.13 -1.25 -13.65
C MET A 42 -22.07 -1.10 -15.18
N VAL A 43 -22.54 -2.08 -15.94
CA VAL A 43 -22.63 -2.00 -17.42
C VAL A 43 -23.68 -0.98 -17.86
N ASP A 44 -24.82 -0.95 -17.18
CA ASP A 44 -25.92 -0.01 -17.42
C ASP A 44 -25.64 1.40 -16.86
N GLN A 45 -24.41 1.64 -16.37
CA GLN A 45 -23.93 2.92 -15.83
C GLN A 45 -24.75 3.45 -14.65
N LEU A 46 -25.24 2.55 -13.81
CA LEU A 46 -25.93 2.89 -12.58
C LEU A 46 -24.94 3.04 -11.43
N GLN A 47 -25.31 3.86 -10.45
CA GLN A 47 -24.61 3.96 -9.17
C GLN A 47 -25.32 3.06 -8.14
N GLY A 48 -24.56 2.45 -7.24
CA GLY A 48 -25.14 1.62 -6.21
C GLY A 48 -24.11 0.99 -5.29
N GLY A 49 -24.59 0.09 -4.45
CA GLY A 49 -23.75 -0.72 -3.60
C GLY A 49 -24.47 -2.00 -3.21
N VAL A 50 -23.69 -3.06 -3.05
CA VAL A 50 -24.18 -4.37 -2.67
C VAL A 50 -23.17 -5.01 -1.74
N SER A 51 -23.64 -5.84 -0.82
CA SER A 51 -22.75 -6.62 0.02
C SER A 51 -22.88 -8.08 -0.32
N MET A 52 -21.74 -8.76 -0.40
CA MET A 52 -21.70 -10.17 -0.71
C MET A 52 -20.57 -10.84 0.08
N ARG A 53 -20.78 -12.13 0.34
CA ARG A 53 -19.76 -12.99 0.92
C ARG A 53 -18.95 -13.59 -0.22
N VAL A 54 -17.63 -13.46 -0.16
CA VAL A 54 -16.74 -13.87 -1.24
C VAL A 54 -15.60 -14.72 -0.74
N ARG A 55 -15.10 -15.60 -1.59
CA ARG A 55 -13.92 -16.42 -1.35
C ARG A 55 -12.71 -15.71 -1.91
N GLN A 56 -11.83 -15.25 -1.04
CA GLN A 56 -10.59 -14.61 -1.42
C GLN A 56 -9.43 -15.59 -1.28
N HIS A 57 -8.64 -15.72 -2.33
CA HIS A 57 -7.43 -16.53 -2.32
C HIS A 57 -6.20 -15.67 -1.99
N PHE A 58 -5.21 -16.27 -1.34
CA PHE A 58 -3.91 -15.66 -1.05
C PHE A 58 -2.81 -16.70 -1.14
N ASP A 59 -1.55 -16.26 -1.16
CA ASP A 59 -0.37 -17.13 -1.31
C ASP A 59 -0.47 -17.98 -2.57
N ASP A 60 -0.60 -17.32 -3.72
CA ASP A 60 -0.64 -17.95 -5.05
C ASP A 60 -1.67 -19.10 -5.15
N MET A 61 -2.93 -18.81 -4.79
CA MET A 61 -4.06 -19.75 -4.80
C MET A 61 -3.95 -20.93 -3.81
N LYS A 62 -2.94 -20.98 -2.93
CA LYS A 62 -2.77 -22.11 -1.99
C LYS A 62 -3.75 -22.09 -0.83
N ARG A 63 -4.23 -20.91 -0.44
CA ARG A 63 -5.16 -20.71 0.68
C ARG A 63 -6.33 -19.85 0.26
N ALA A 64 -7.48 -20.09 0.88
CA ALA A 64 -8.69 -19.32 0.66
C ALA A 64 -9.38 -19.02 1.98
N THR A 65 -9.89 -17.79 2.11
CA THR A 65 -10.76 -17.37 3.21
C THR A 65 -12.08 -16.88 2.67
N VAL A 66 -13.11 -16.94 3.50
CA VAL A 66 -14.42 -16.38 3.20
C VAL A 66 -14.54 -15.06 3.93
N ARG A 67 -14.84 -13.97 3.22
CA ARG A 67 -14.95 -12.62 3.79
C ARG A 67 -16.23 -11.94 3.33
N GLU A 68 -16.83 -11.11 4.20
CA GLU A 68 -17.93 -10.23 3.81
C GLU A 68 -17.37 -8.91 3.28
N GLN A 69 -17.75 -8.56 2.06
CA GLN A 69 -17.29 -7.38 1.34
C GLN A 69 -18.48 -6.49 1.01
N ASP A 70 -18.31 -5.19 1.22
CA ASP A 70 -19.22 -4.15 0.75
C ASP A 70 -18.67 -3.56 -0.55
N TYR A 71 -19.40 -3.74 -1.65
CA TYR A 71 -19.08 -3.19 -2.96
C TYR A 71 -19.83 -1.88 -3.17
N PHE A 72 -19.13 -0.89 -3.69
CA PHE A 72 -19.68 0.39 -4.12
C PHE A 72 -19.27 0.66 -5.55
N TYR A 73 -20.21 1.06 -6.39
CA TYR A 73 -19.93 1.30 -7.80
C TYR A 73 -20.57 2.59 -8.31
N HIS A 74 -19.88 3.24 -9.23
CA HIS A 74 -20.30 4.52 -9.79
C HIS A 74 -19.82 4.66 -11.25
N PRO A 75 -20.65 5.21 -12.16
CA PRO A 75 -20.24 5.46 -13.54
C PRO A 75 -19.19 6.58 -13.64
N LEU A 76 -18.27 6.46 -14.58
CA LEU A 76 -17.31 7.53 -14.90
C LEU A 76 -17.86 8.42 -16.02
N ILE A 77 -18.10 9.69 -15.69
CA ILE A 77 -18.74 10.68 -16.58
C ILE A 77 -17.99 10.77 -17.91
N ASN A 78 -18.74 10.76 -19.02
CA ASN A 78 -18.23 10.83 -20.40
C ASN A 78 -17.35 9.64 -20.82
N THR A 79 -17.45 8.50 -20.14
CA THR A 79 -16.76 7.26 -20.54
C THR A 79 -17.75 6.08 -20.50
N PRO A 80 -17.48 4.98 -21.21
CA PRO A 80 -18.25 3.75 -21.09
C PRO A 80 -17.89 2.94 -19.83
N PHE A 81 -17.03 3.47 -18.95
CA PHE A 81 -16.51 2.73 -17.79
C PHE A 81 -17.25 3.07 -16.51
N SER A 82 -17.31 2.08 -15.62
CA SER A 82 -17.78 2.23 -14.24
C SER A 82 -16.66 1.81 -13.29
N LEU A 83 -16.52 2.50 -12.18
CA LEU A 83 -15.55 2.19 -11.14
C LEU A 83 -16.26 1.46 -10.01
N GLY A 84 -15.70 0.34 -9.56
CA GLY A 84 -16.13 -0.40 -8.37
C GLY A 84 -15.03 -0.40 -7.31
N ILE A 85 -15.42 -0.36 -6.04
CA ILE A 85 -14.53 -0.50 -4.88
C ILE A 85 -15.15 -1.54 -3.95
N ALA A 86 -14.34 -2.49 -3.47
CA ALA A 86 -14.73 -3.46 -2.46
C ALA A 86 -14.02 -3.13 -1.15
N LEU A 87 -14.78 -3.04 -0.05
CA LEU A 87 -14.27 -2.79 1.30
C LEU A 87 -14.68 -3.93 2.23
N PRO A 88 -13.76 -4.51 3.01
CA PRO A 88 -14.12 -5.48 4.03
C PRO A 88 -15.14 -4.86 4.98
N ARG A 89 -16.28 -5.54 5.18
CA ARG A 89 -17.40 -4.96 5.93
C ARG A 89 -17.02 -4.60 7.36
N ASP A 90 -16.26 -5.47 8.01
CA ASP A 90 -16.00 -5.39 9.45
C ASP A 90 -14.93 -4.36 9.82
N TYR A 91 -13.93 -4.14 8.96
CA TYR A 91 -12.77 -3.29 9.26
C TYR A 91 -12.38 -2.31 8.14
N GLY A 92 -12.95 -2.43 6.93
CA GLY A 92 -12.59 -1.60 5.77
C GLY A 92 -13.19 -0.19 5.75
N ARG A 93 -14.12 0.11 6.65
CA ARG A 93 -14.83 1.41 6.70
C ARG A 93 -14.10 2.49 7.50
N GLN A 94 -13.16 2.09 8.33
CA GLN A 94 -12.41 2.99 9.19
C GLN A 94 -10.93 2.84 8.90
N ARG A 95 -10.20 3.95 8.96
CA ARG A 95 -8.74 3.96 8.83
C ARG A 95 -8.14 4.63 10.05
N VAL A 96 -7.16 3.99 10.66
CA VAL A 96 -6.31 4.63 11.66
C VAL A 96 -5.36 5.57 10.93
N SER A 97 -5.32 6.84 11.36
CA SER A 97 -4.39 7.83 10.83
C SER A 97 -3.49 8.33 11.95
N GLY A 98 -2.24 7.87 11.93
CA GLY A 98 -1.17 8.40 12.74
C GLY A 98 -0.18 9.13 11.85
N LYS A 99 0.33 10.28 12.30
CA LYS A 99 1.36 11.04 11.60
C LYS A 99 2.35 11.61 12.60
N VAL A 100 3.64 11.48 12.31
CA VAL A 100 4.70 12.21 13.03
C VAL A 100 5.18 13.36 12.15
N GLU A 101 4.98 14.58 12.62
CA GLU A 101 5.56 15.76 11.97
C GLU A 101 7.07 15.79 12.23
N ILE A 102 7.85 15.37 11.22
CA ILE A 102 9.31 15.21 11.29
C ILE A 102 10.01 16.47 11.83
N SER A 103 9.60 17.64 11.35
CA SER A 103 10.19 18.94 11.76
C SER A 103 9.95 19.30 13.23
N LEU A 104 8.92 18.72 13.86
CA LEU A 104 8.53 18.97 15.24
C LEU A 104 8.87 17.79 16.16
N ALA A 105 9.49 16.74 15.63
CA ALA A 105 9.84 15.57 16.40
C ALA A 105 10.90 15.94 17.47
N LYS A 106 10.63 15.60 18.73
CA LYS A 106 11.56 15.84 19.86
C LYS A 106 12.76 14.91 19.85
N LYS A 107 12.59 13.72 19.24
CA LYS A 107 13.63 12.72 19.03
C LYS A 107 13.94 12.66 17.54
N ASN A 108 15.16 12.27 17.20
CA ASN A 108 15.56 12.04 15.83
C ASN A 108 14.77 10.82 15.30
N VAL A 109 14.01 11.02 14.23
CA VAL A 109 13.17 9.96 13.66
C VAL A 109 14.01 8.81 13.12
N SER A 110 15.24 9.09 12.66
CA SER A 110 16.19 8.07 12.21
C SER A 110 16.61 7.10 13.32
N ASP A 111 16.47 7.48 14.60
CA ASP A 111 16.79 6.60 15.72
C ASP A 111 15.86 5.37 15.74
N TRP A 112 14.60 5.51 15.28
CA TRP A 112 13.66 4.38 15.19
C TRP A 112 14.02 3.38 14.08
N PHE A 113 14.92 3.76 13.19
CA PHE A 113 15.37 2.95 12.08
C PHE A 113 16.86 2.58 12.23
N ALA A 114 17.46 2.73 13.43
CA ALA A 114 18.90 2.53 13.61
C ALA A 114 19.34 1.11 13.21
N ASP A 115 18.61 0.09 13.63
CA ASP A 115 18.91 -1.33 13.37
C ASP A 115 18.52 -1.75 11.94
N SER A 116 18.97 -2.91 11.47
CA SER A 116 18.62 -3.47 10.14
C SER A 116 17.40 -4.41 10.14
N ASN A 117 16.81 -4.63 11.32
CA ASN A 117 15.72 -5.57 11.55
C ASN A 117 14.36 -4.89 11.38
N TRP A 118 14.15 -4.34 10.20
CA TRP A 118 12.87 -3.84 9.72
C TRP A 118 12.86 -3.91 8.19
N ARG A 119 11.67 -3.94 7.64
CA ARG A 119 11.43 -3.85 6.19
C ARG A 119 10.45 -2.73 5.90
N ILE A 120 10.32 -2.36 4.63
CA ILE A 120 9.21 -1.52 4.17
C ILE A 120 8.51 -2.19 3.00
N HIS A 121 7.29 -1.74 2.69
CA HIS A 121 6.55 -2.29 1.57
C HIS A 121 7.32 -2.09 0.26
N PRO A 122 7.62 -3.18 -0.50
CA PRO A 122 8.51 -3.10 -1.65
C PRO A 122 7.97 -2.19 -2.76
N ASP A 123 6.64 -2.14 -2.92
CA ASP A 123 6.00 -1.34 -3.97
C ASP A 123 5.70 0.12 -3.56
N TRP A 124 5.90 0.50 -2.30
CA TRP A 124 5.51 1.83 -1.82
C TRP A 124 6.60 2.86 -2.07
N LEU A 125 6.21 3.96 -2.71
CA LEU A 125 7.11 5.05 -3.06
C LEU A 125 7.06 6.18 -2.03
N TYR A 126 7.83 6.06 -0.95
CA TYR A 126 7.91 7.10 0.08
C TYR A 126 8.57 8.38 -0.44
N CYS A 127 9.76 8.23 -1.02
CA CYS A 127 10.55 9.32 -1.58
C CYS A 127 11.45 8.81 -2.71
N GLN A 128 11.62 9.61 -3.76
CA GLN A 128 12.53 9.32 -4.87
C GLN A 128 13.12 10.60 -5.46
N TYR A 129 14.34 10.53 -5.97
CA TYR A 129 14.90 11.59 -6.79
C TYR A 129 14.25 11.64 -8.17
N ASN A 130 14.00 12.84 -8.68
CA ASN A 130 13.38 13.03 -10.01
C ASN A 130 14.32 12.64 -11.16
N TYR A 131 15.63 12.64 -10.91
CA TYR A 131 16.64 12.16 -11.84
C TYR A 131 17.10 10.77 -11.41
N ALA A 132 16.41 9.74 -11.89
CA ALA A 132 16.90 8.37 -11.85
C ALA A 132 18.00 8.22 -12.91
N GLY A 133 19.23 7.89 -12.50
CA GLY A 133 20.37 7.69 -13.42
C GLY A 133 21.69 8.37 -13.04
N ASP A 134 21.77 9.06 -11.90
CA ASP A 134 23.05 9.38 -11.26
C ASP A 134 23.40 8.22 -10.32
N GLU A 135 24.52 7.51 -10.59
CA GLU A 135 24.99 6.37 -9.78
C GLU A 135 25.10 6.71 -8.28
N ARG A 136 25.27 8.00 -7.94
CA ARG A 136 25.32 8.47 -6.53
C ARG A 136 23.97 8.51 -5.83
N ARG A 137 22.88 8.23 -6.54
CA ARG A 137 21.48 8.35 -6.07
C ARG A 137 20.66 7.10 -6.35
N GLU A 138 21.35 6.06 -6.80
CA GLU A 138 20.85 4.71 -6.86
C GLU A 138 21.21 4.05 -5.52
N PHE A 139 20.21 3.45 -4.88
CA PHE A 139 20.35 2.79 -3.59
C PHE A 139 20.15 1.30 -3.80
N ASP A 140 20.80 0.49 -2.97
CA ASP A 140 20.74 -0.97 -3.07
C ASP A 140 19.33 -1.54 -2.77
N GLY A 141 18.47 -0.75 -2.10
CA GLY A 141 17.10 -1.14 -1.78
C GLY A 141 16.20 0.02 -1.33
N PRO A 142 14.89 -0.26 -1.15
CA PRO A 142 13.93 0.75 -0.71
C PRO A 142 14.24 1.24 0.72
N GLU A 143 14.74 0.37 1.62
CA GLU A 143 15.12 0.72 2.99
C GLU A 143 16.25 1.76 3.03
N GLU A 144 17.29 1.58 2.20
CA GLU A 144 18.42 2.51 2.13
C GLU A 144 18.01 3.85 1.52
N THR A 145 17.14 3.80 0.50
CA THR A 145 16.50 5.00 -0.05
C THR A 145 15.77 5.76 1.05
N LEU A 146 14.96 5.06 1.86
CA LEU A 146 14.22 5.67 2.95
C LEU A 146 15.15 6.28 4.01
N ARG A 147 16.20 5.57 4.46
CA ARG A 147 17.19 6.08 5.43
C ARG A 147 17.80 7.39 4.98
N HIS A 148 18.20 7.46 3.71
CA HIS A 148 18.74 8.68 3.11
C HIS A 148 17.76 9.85 3.22
N PHE A 149 16.49 9.64 2.89
CA PHE A 149 15.47 10.68 2.98
C PHE A 149 15.06 11.01 4.43
N LEU A 150 15.11 10.06 5.37
CA LEU A 150 14.93 10.30 6.81
C LEU A 150 15.98 11.25 7.36
N MET A 151 17.26 11.04 7.03
CA MET A 151 18.33 11.94 7.44
C MET A 151 18.18 13.32 6.81
N ARG A 152 17.84 13.37 5.51
CA ARG A 152 17.65 14.63 4.78
C ARG A 152 16.43 15.41 5.28
N SER A 153 15.36 14.71 5.68
CA SER A 153 14.11 15.34 6.14
C SER A 153 14.21 16.12 7.44
N GLN A 154 15.30 15.91 8.19
CA GLN A 154 15.60 16.61 9.43
C GLN A 154 16.51 17.83 9.23
N GLN A 155 17.01 18.04 8.01
CA GLN A 155 17.82 19.20 7.68
C GLN A 155 16.94 20.46 7.58
N ARG A 156 17.51 21.63 7.90
CA ARG A 156 16.76 22.90 7.95
C ARG A 156 16.23 23.36 6.60
N ASP A 157 16.83 22.89 5.51
CA ASP A 157 16.48 23.19 4.12
C ASP A 157 15.60 22.10 3.49
N TRP A 158 15.03 21.20 4.30
CA TRP A 158 14.13 20.16 3.82
C TRP A 158 12.89 20.74 3.12
N THR A 159 12.52 20.13 2.00
CA THR A 159 11.26 20.35 1.32
C THR A 159 10.71 19.00 0.90
N TRP A 160 9.39 18.82 0.88
CA TRP A 160 8.76 17.56 0.48
C TRP A 160 8.81 17.28 -1.02
N GLY A 161 9.52 18.10 -1.79
CA GLY A 161 9.62 17.95 -3.22
C GLY A 161 8.33 18.26 -3.98
N THR A 162 8.21 17.72 -5.19
CA THR A 162 7.03 17.88 -6.04
C THR A 162 5.99 16.80 -5.75
N GLN A 163 4.73 17.17 -5.48
CA GLN A 163 3.63 16.24 -5.15
C GLN A 163 3.14 15.35 -6.31
N LYS A 164 3.71 15.48 -7.51
CA LYS A 164 3.18 14.81 -8.71
C LYS A 164 4.33 14.32 -9.57
N VAL A 165 4.22 13.07 -10.04
CA VAL A 165 4.74 12.69 -11.36
C VAL A 165 4.27 13.77 -12.32
N GLN A 166 5.19 14.38 -13.08
CA GLN A 166 4.84 15.49 -13.95
C GLN A 166 3.59 15.14 -14.78
N PRO A 167 2.57 16.01 -14.83
CA PRO A 167 1.45 15.78 -15.73
C PRO A 167 2.01 15.61 -17.14
N LEU A 168 1.47 14.66 -17.92
CA LEU A 168 1.87 14.50 -19.32
C LEU A 168 1.85 15.87 -20.02
N PRO A 169 2.87 16.20 -20.83
CA PRO A 169 2.98 17.51 -21.44
C PRO A 169 1.68 17.87 -22.18
N LYS A 170 1.20 19.11 -22.00
CA LYS A 170 0.03 19.60 -22.72
C LYS A 170 0.41 19.80 -24.19
N CYS A 171 0.22 18.77 -25.01
CA CYS A 171 0.37 18.90 -26.46
C CYS A 171 -0.70 19.87 -26.98
N GLN A 172 -0.31 20.85 -27.81
CA GLN A 172 -1.29 21.60 -28.61
C GLN A 172 -2.04 20.61 -29.51
N ASP A 173 -3.33 20.88 -29.81
CA ASP A 173 -4.25 19.92 -30.45
C ASP A 173 -3.73 19.26 -31.74
N LYS A 174 -2.76 19.87 -32.42
CA LYS A 174 -2.15 19.37 -33.65
C LYS A 174 -1.01 18.35 -33.45
N GLN A 175 -0.58 18.05 -32.22
CA GLN A 175 0.55 17.16 -31.91
C GLN A 175 0.21 16.02 -30.93
N LYS A 176 -1.07 15.73 -30.69
CA LYS A 176 -1.52 14.72 -29.69
C LYS A 176 -1.00 13.29 -29.93
N ASN A 177 -0.54 12.97 -31.14
CA ASN A 177 -0.06 11.64 -31.52
C ASN A 177 1.44 11.60 -31.84
N ASP A 178 2.16 12.69 -31.62
CA ASP A 178 3.57 12.79 -31.96
C ASP A 178 4.45 12.41 -30.75
N ALA A 179 5.26 11.36 -30.88
CA ALA A 179 6.15 10.90 -29.79
C ALA A 179 7.16 11.99 -29.35
N ASN A 180 7.37 13.01 -30.18
CA ASN A 180 8.18 14.18 -29.87
C ASN A 180 7.49 15.22 -28.96
N CYS A 181 6.18 15.12 -28.67
CA CYS A 181 5.52 15.99 -27.70
C CYS A 181 6.09 15.80 -26.27
N LEU A 182 6.53 14.58 -25.93
CA LEU A 182 7.21 14.28 -24.66
C LEU A 182 8.52 15.08 -24.47
N LYS A 183 9.10 15.58 -25.57
CA LYS A 183 10.40 16.27 -25.56
C LYS A 183 10.31 17.80 -25.65
N SER A 184 9.14 18.38 -25.97
CA SER A 184 9.09 19.74 -26.53
C SER A 184 8.41 20.83 -25.68
N SER A 185 7.95 20.53 -24.47
CA SER A 185 7.46 21.59 -23.56
C SER A 185 8.47 21.79 -22.45
N GLY A 186 9.37 22.77 -22.65
CA GLY A 186 10.44 23.18 -21.73
C GLY A 186 10.20 22.79 -20.28
N MET A 187 10.68 21.59 -19.92
CA MET A 187 10.71 21.17 -18.53
C MET A 187 11.61 22.19 -17.82
N PRO A 188 11.17 22.82 -16.72
CA PRO A 188 12.13 23.51 -15.87
C PRO A 188 13.22 22.47 -15.57
N MET A 189 14.48 22.76 -15.91
CA MET A 189 15.61 21.92 -15.54
C MET A 189 15.53 21.78 -14.02
N MET A 190 14.99 20.65 -13.57
CA MET A 190 14.88 20.38 -12.16
C MET A 190 16.32 20.31 -11.65
N ASN A 191 16.57 20.91 -10.49
CA ASN A 191 17.87 20.77 -9.84
C ASN A 191 18.15 19.27 -9.68
N ILE A 192 19.40 18.83 -9.79
CA ILE A 192 19.79 17.45 -9.50
C ILE A 192 19.25 16.99 -8.13
N ASN A 193 19.15 17.88 -7.14
CA ASN A 193 18.56 17.65 -5.81
C ASN A 193 17.02 17.61 -5.74
N SER A 194 16.35 17.73 -6.89
CA SER A 194 14.90 17.65 -7.01
C SER A 194 14.44 16.22 -6.77
N HIS A 195 13.42 16.09 -5.94
CA HIS A 195 12.87 14.82 -5.49
C HIS A 195 11.36 14.97 -5.33
N MET A 196 10.70 13.83 -5.18
CA MET A 196 9.27 13.69 -4.91
C MET A 196 9.14 12.82 -3.67
N CYS A 197 8.33 13.26 -2.71
CA CYS A 197 7.99 12.49 -1.53
C CYS A 197 6.49 12.52 -1.30
N ASP A 198 5.91 11.37 -0.95
CA ASP A 198 4.58 11.32 -0.37
C ASP A 198 4.68 11.63 1.13
N ARG A 199 4.31 12.85 1.48
CA ARG A 199 4.37 13.32 2.87
C ARG A 199 3.51 12.48 3.81
N GLU A 200 2.31 12.10 3.39
CA GLU A 200 1.39 11.40 4.29
C GLU A 200 1.88 9.99 4.59
N LEU A 201 2.34 9.31 3.54
CA LEU A 201 2.92 7.98 3.63
C LEU A 201 4.18 7.96 4.51
N PHE A 202 5.09 8.92 4.26
CA PHE A 202 6.33 9.05 5.02
C PHE A 202 6.08 9.34 6.51
N GLN A 203 5.16 10.24 6.82
CA GLN A 203 4.81 10.59 8.20
C GLN A 203 4.04 9.48 8.92
N SER A 204 3.25 8.69 8.17
CA SER A 204 2.56 7.51 8.70
C SER A 204 3.56 6.43 9.07
N LEU A 205 4.55 6.15 8.22
CA LEU A 205 5.62 5.20 8.54
C LEU A 205 6.43 5.62 9.77
N ALA A 206 6.79 6.90 9.87
CA ALA A 206 7.48 7.41 11.05
C ALA A 206 6.63 7.27 12.34
N PHE A 207 5.31 7.37 12.22
CA PHE A 207 4.41 7.09 13.34
C PHE A 207 4.42 5.61 13.72
N ASP A 208 4.39 4.73 12.73
CA ASP A 208 4.43 3.28 12.95
C ASP A 208 5.72 2.87 13.63
N ALA A 209 6.87 3.31 13.11
CA ALA A 209 8.17 3.03 13.68
C ALA A 209 8.28 3.48 15.15
N LYS A 210 7.68 4.63 15.49
CA LYS A 210 7.62 5.10 16.87
C LYS A 210 6.79 4.17 17.77
N VAL A 211 5.70 3.61 17.27
CA VAL A 211 4.82 2.70 18.00
C VAL A 211 5.51 1.34 18.15
N THR A 212 6.00 0.78 17.05
CA THR A 212 6.68 -0.52 16.98
C THR A 212 7.97 -0.56 17.81
N HIS A 213 8.76 0.52 17.79
CA HIS A 213 9.97 0.63 18.63
C HIS A 213 9.67 0.55 20.14
N ASN A 214 8.48 0.97 20.60
CA ASN A 214 8.14 0.82 22.02
C ASN A 214 7.98 -0.65 22.38
N PHE A 215 7.41 -1.48 21.50
CA PHE A 215 7.26 -2.92 21.73
C PHE A 215 8.61 -3.63 21.78
N GLN A 216 9.55 -3.26 20.93
CA GLN A 216 10.93 -3.78 20.98
C GLN A 216 11.60 -3.48 22.33
N ASN A 217 11.46 -2.25 22.85
CA ASN A 217 12.00 -1.90 24.17
C ASN A 217 11.39 -2.73 25.32
N PHE A 218 10.09 -3.01 25.27
CA PHE A 218 9.44 -3.87 26.27
C PHE A 218 9.95 -5.32 26.22
N LYS A 219 10.21 -5.85 25.02
CA LYS A 219 10.80 -7.19 24.84
C LYS A 219 12.22 -7.25 25.41
N SER A 220 13.06 -6.27 25.10
CA SER A 220 14.43 -6.22 25.64
C SER A 220 14.46 -6.12 27.17
N SER A 221 13.55 -5.34 27.76
CA SER A 221 13.48 -5.19 29.23
C SER A 221 13.09 -6.50 29.94
N ASN A 222 12.21 -7.31 29.34
CA ASN A 222 11.82 -8.61 29.90
C ASN A 222 12.94 -9.66 29.80
N ASN A 223 13.82 -9.57 28.79
CA ASN A 223 14.96 -10.48 28.66
C ASN A 223 16.09 -10.15 29.65
N ASP A 224 16.18 -8.89 30.10
CA ASP A 224 17.20 -8.44 31.07
C ASP A 224 16.77 -8.63 32.54
N GLU A 225 15.47 -8.75 32.82
CA GLU A 225 14.92 -8.96 34.17
C GLU A 225 14.93 -10.42 34.65
N GLU A 226 15.55 -11.34 33.91
CA GLU A 226 15.68 -12.76 34.30
C GLU A 226 16.70 -13.01 35.43
N SER A 227 17.12 -11.97 36.17
CA SER A 227 18.11 -12.10 37.25
C SER A 227 17.76 -11.52 38.62
N ASN A 228 16.57 -10.96 38.90
CA ASN A 228 16.21 -10.58 40.28
C ASN A 228 14.69 -10.58 40.58
N GLU A 229 14.30 -11.56 41.41
CA GLU A 229 13.18 -11.65 42.37
C GLU A 229 11.82 -10.91 42.21
N GLU A 230 10.78 -11.75 42.24
CA GLU A 230 9.50 -11.63 42.98
C GLU A 230 8.92 -10.22 43.29
N ASN A 231 7.86 -9.82 42.56
CA ASN A 231 6.50 -9.59 43.12
C ASN A 231 5.49 -9.05 42.07
N GLU A 232 4.41 -9.80 41.91
CA GLU A 232 3.01 -9.37 41.75
C GLU A 232 2.60 -8.36 40.64
N ALA A 233 2.65 -8.81 39.38
CA ALA A 233 1.56 -8.69 38.40
C ALA A 233 1.93 -9.51 37.15
N THR A 234 1.58 -10.79 37.11
CA THR A 234 1.79 -11.65 35.93
C THR A 234 1.07 -11.08 34.69
N PRO A 235 1.78 -10.67 33.63
CA PRO A 235 1.17 -10.53 32.32
C PRO A 235 0.80 -11.93 31.81
N LEU A 236 -0.33 -12.05 31.12
CA LEU A 236 -0.92 -13.32 30.68
C LEU A 236 -0.16 -14.04 29.53
N TYR A 237 1.10 -13.68 29.29
CA TYR A 237 1.96 -14.35 28.32
C TYR A 237 3.06 -15.09 29.09
N LYS A 238 2.82 -16.39 29.31
CA LYS A 238 3.86 -17.32 29.78
C LYS A 238 4.96 -17.43 28.72
N ASN A 239 6.20 -17.47 29.20
CA ASN A 239 7.44 -17.80 28.51
C ASN A 239 7.24 -18.75 27.32
N LEU A 240 7.54 -18.26 26.12
CA LEU A 240 7.62 -19.07 24.91
C LEU A 240 9.08 -19.49 24.72
N GLU A 241 9.51 -20.55 25.41
CA GLU A 241 10.89 -21.09 25.36
C GLU A 241 11.35 -21.58 23.97
N ASN A 242 10.53 -21.47 22.91
CA ASN A 242 10.81 -21.98 21.57
C ASN A 242 10.45 -21.01 20.43
N VAL A 243 10.57 -19.70 20.63
CA VAL A 243 10.42 -18.70 19.55
C VAL A 243 11.79 -18.40 18.96
N GLU A 244 12.02 -18.83 17.71
CA GLU A 244 13.27 -18.56 17.00
C GLU A 244 13.33 -17.11 16.49
N GLU A 245 12.23 -16.62 15.92
CA GLU A 245 12.07 -15.27 15.41
C GLU A 245 10.64 -14.78 15.63
N GLU A 246 10.46 -13.49 15.95
CA GLU A 246 9.16 -12.87 16.15
C GLU A 246 9.07 -11.58 15.34
N TYR A 247 8.10 -11.52 14.43
CA TYR A 247 7.87 -10.41 13.51
C TYR A 247 6.59 -9.67 13.86
N GLN A 248 6.57 -8.35 13.64
CA GLN A 248 5.39 -7.54 13.83
C GLN A 248 5.12 -6.73 12.57
N ALA A 249 4.36 -7.30 11.62
CA ALA A 249 3.90 -6.50 10.49
C ALA A 249 2.85 -5.48 10.94
N ASP A 250 2.96 -4.27 10.41
CA ASP A 250 2.04 -3.17 10.62
C ASP A 250 1.55 -2.57 9.29
N ASP A 251 0.57 -1.66 9.38
CA ASP A 251 -0.07 -1.05 8.21
C ASP A 251 0.86 -0.08 7.45
N GLY A 252 2.00 0.32 8.03
CA GLY A 252 3.10 1.05 7.39
C GLY A 252 4.15 0.14 6.74
N ASN A 253 4.01 -1.16 6.99
CA ASN A 253 4.82 -2.31 6.60
C ASN A 253 6.25 -2.34 7.13
N LEU A 254 6.43 -2.13 8.43
CA LEU A 254 7.59 -2.63 9.18
C LEU A 254 7.38 -4.13 9.39
N ASP A 255 8.15 -4.94 8.67
CA ASP A 255 8.23 -6.42 8.69
C ASP A 255 7.46 -7.17 7.58
N GLU A 256 8.18 -8.13 7.00
CA GLU A 256 7.82 -8.98 5.87
C GLU A 256 6.49 -9.72 6.11
N GLU A 257 5.62 -9.70 5.09
CA GLU A 257 4.32 -10.39 4.98
C GLU A 257 3.90 -11.17 6.25
N ALA A 258 3.38 -10.47 7.27
CA ALA A 258 2.53 -11.16 8.22
C ALA A 258 1.23 -11.50 7.50
N LEU A 259 1.19 -12.73 6.99
CA LEU A 259 -0.03 -13.49 6.88
C LEU A 259 -0.77 -13.35 8.20
N VAL A 260 -1.76 -12.45 8.22
CA VAL A 260 -2.73 -12.36 9.29
C VAL A 260 -3.35 -13.75 9.40
N GLN A 261 -2.88 -14.51 10.40
CA GLN A 261 -3.55 -15.68 10.91
C GLN A 261 -4.79 -15.16 11.63
N ASP A 262 -5.86 -14.92 10.87
CA ASP A 262 -7.19 -14.74 11.43
C ASP A 262 -7.60 -16.08 12.08
N LEU A 263 -7.78 -16.05 13.41
CA LEU A 263 -8.45 -17.09 14.21
C LEU A 263 -9.94 -17.16 13.89
#